data_AF-A0A1H2SRL7-F1
#
_entry.id   AF-A0A1H2SRL7-F1
#
_cell.length_a   1.000
_cell.length_b   1.000
_cell.length_c   1.000
_cell.angle_alpha   90.00
_cell.angle_beta   90.00
_cell.angle_gamma   90.00
#
_symmetry.space_group_name_H-M   'P 1'
#
loop_
_entity.id
_entity.type
_entity.pdbx_description
1 polymer ?
#
loop_
_entity_poly.entity_id
_entity_poly.type
_entity_poly.pdbx_seq_one_letter_code
_entity_poly.pdbx_strand_id
1 'polypeptide(L)'
;MPCTRPNLETHRPNHHLEVSNEQFINDMEKGGFPPNLFTHEAHIRLAWLYLNQFDEKVAIEKTCHTIQNFNQLHGDGTKFHLTLTVASVKVVQHFKKKSKATTFIEFINENPRLIQAFQSLVLKHYGSNPLTIENAKTEYVAPGLLPFD
;
A
#
# COMPACT_ATOMS: atom_id res chain seq x y z
N MET A 1 31.52 16.07 -36.14
CA MET A 1 31.51 15.47 -34.80
C MET A 1 30.10 14.98 -34.54
N PRO A 2 29.83 13.66 -34.47
CA PRO A 2 28.50 13.19 -34.12
C PRO A 2 28.37 13.22 -32.59
N CYS A 3 27.38 13.96 -32.09
CA CYS A 3 26.98 13.88 -30.70
C CYS A 3 26.36 12.50 -30.45
N THR A 4 27.14 11.56 -29.93
CA THR A 4 26.60 10.30 -29.42
C THR A 4 25.82 10.64 -28.16
N ARG A 5 24.49 10.69 -28.25
CA ARG A 5 23.62 10.71 -27.06
C ARG A 5 23.92 9.42 -26.28
N PRO A 6 24.28 9.49 -24.99
CA PRO A 6 24.38 8.27 -24.21
C PRO A 6 22.98 7.66 -24.19
N ASN A 7 22.90 6.39 -24.59
CA ASN A 7 21.72 5.57 -24.45
C ASN A 7 21.48 5.45 -22.94
N LEU A 8 20.69 6.35 -22.36
CA LEU A 8 20.08 6.13 -21.06
C LEU A 8 19.05 5.02 -21.28
N GLU A 9 19.52 3.77 -21.27
CA GLU A 9 18.67 2.67 -20.90
C GLU A 9 18.22 2.98 -19.48
N THR A 10 17.04 3.59 -19.37
CA THR A 10 16.39 3.82 -18.09
C THR A 10 16.19 2.43 -17.48
N HIS A 11 16.98 2.12 -16.45
CA HIS A 11 16.82 0.89 -15.69
C HIS A 11 15.35 0.80 -15.26
N ARG A 12 14.59 -0.07 -15.92
CA ARG A 12 13.19 -0.31 -15.55
C ARG A 12 13.24 -1.20 -14.30
N PRO A 13 12.69 -0.75 -13.16
CA PRO A 13 12.73 -1.54 -11.95
C PRO A 13 11.98 -2.85 -12.19
N ASN A 14 12.51 -3.97 -11.70
CA ASN A 14 11.83 -5.26 -11.71
C ASN A 14 11.12 -5.55 -10.38
N HIS A 15 11.40 -4.75 -9.36
CA HIS A 15 10.76 -4.82 -8.06
C HIS A 15 10.53 -3.41 -7.51
N HIS A 16 9.47 -3.21 -6.71
CA HIS A 16 9.20 -1.90 -6.12
C HIS A 16 10.37 -1.43 -5.24
N LEU A 17 11.09 -2.33 -4.58
CA LEU A 17 12.23 -2.02 -3.72
C LEU A 17 13.45 -1.43 -4.46
N GLU A 18 13.53 -1.56 -5.79
CA GLU A 18 14.64 -1.02 -6.58
C GLU A 18 14.54 0.51 -6.75
N VAL A 19 13.38 1.11 -6.48
CA VAL A 19 13.21 2.57 -6.46
C VAL A 19 13.26 3.12 -5.04
N SER A 20 13.81 4.32 -4.88
CA SER A 20 13.85 5.02 -3.58
C SER A 20 12.43 5.27 -3.04
N ASN A 21 12.31 5.52 -1.74
CA ASN A 21 11.01 5.79 -1.12
C ASN A 21 10.35 7.05 -1.72
N GLU A 22 11.14 8.10 -1.96
CA GLU A 22 10.67 9.35 -2.57
C GLU A 22 10.19 9.12 -4.00
N GLN A 23 10.97 8.40 -4.80
CA GLN A 23 10.62 8.09 -6.19
C GLN A 23 9.36 7.23 -6.24
N PHE A 24 9.26 6.21 -5.38
CA PHE A 24 8.09 5.35 -5.28
C PHE A 24 6.81 6.14 -4.95
N ILE A 25 6.85 7.02 -3.94
CA ILE A 25 5.68 7.86 -3.60
C ILE A 25 5.33 8.77 -4.77
N ASN A 26 6.31 9.46 -5.34
CA ASN A 26 6.10 10.37 -6.46
C ASN A 26 5.46 9.65 -7.66
N ASP A 27 5.93 8.45 -8.00
CA ASP A 27 5.41 7.67 -9.12
C ASP A 27 4.02 7.11 -8.84
N MET A 28 3.73 6.71 -7.60
CA MET A 28 2.39 6.31 -7.19
C MET A 28 1.41 7.48 -7.27
N GLU A 29 1.76 8.64 -6.72
CA GLU A 29 0.90 9.84 -6.71
C GLU A 29 0.64 10.40 -8.11
N LYS A 30 1.64 10.33 -9.01
CA LYS A 30 1.48 10.73 -10.42
C LYS A 30 0.85 9.66 -11.30
N GLY A 31 0.62 8.45 -10.78
CA GLY A 31 0.22 7.31 -11.58
C GLY A 31 1.26 6.88 -12.62
N GLY A 32 2.54 7.19 -12.41
CA GLY A 32 3.65 6.75 -13.25
C GLY A 32 4.24 5.40 -12.86
N PHE A 33 3.85 4.84 -11.71
CA PHE A 33 4.40 3.58 -11.21
C PHE A 33 3.94 2.38 -12.07
N PRO A 34 4.81 1.41 -12.41
CA PRO A 34 4.41 0.27 -13.25
C PRO A 34 3.36 -0.64 -12.57
N PRO A 35 2.18 -0.89 -13.17
CA PRO A 35 1.10 -1.66 -12.55
C PRO A 35 1.48 -3.10 -12.18
N ASN A 36 2.35 -3.72 -12.96
CA ASN A 36 2.86 -5.08 -12.71
C ASN A 36 3.74 -5.15 -11.45
N LEU A 37 4.27 -4.03 -10.97
CA LEU A 37 5.08 -3.95 -9.75
C LEU A 37 4.24 -3.54 -8.53
N PHE A 38 2.97 -3.15 -8.72
CA PHE A 38 2.08 -2.77 -7.63
C PHE A 38 1.44 -4.03 -7.01
N THR A 39 2.26 -4.77 -6.26
CA THR A 39 1.87 -5.97 -5.52
C THR A 39 1.24 -5.63 -4.17
N HIS A 40 0.75 -6.64 -3.44
CA HIS A 40 0.34 -6.46 -2.04
C HIS A 40 1.47 -5.90 -1.17
N GLU A 41 2.71 -6.34 -1.38
CA GLU A 41 3.87 -5.79 -0.67
C GLU A 41 4.09 -4.30 -0.99
N ALA A 42 3.95 -3.89 -2.25
CA ALA A 42 4.02 -2.49 -2.65
C ALA A 42 2.91 -1.64 -2.01
N HIS A 43 1.70 -2.20 -1.85
CA HIS A 43 0.61 -1.55 -1.13
C HIS A 43 0.94 -1.35 0.35
N ILE A 44 1.48 -2.36 1.02
CA ILE A 44 1.95 -2.26 2.42
C ILE A 44 3.10 -1.25 2.54
N ARG A 45 4.00 -1.19 1.55
CA ARG A 45 5.06 -0.17 1.49
C ARG A 45 4.48 1.24 1.41
N LEU A 46 3.48 1.47 0.56
CA LEU A 46 2.84 2.77 0.43
C LEU A 46 2.20 3.22 1.75
N ALA A 47 1.45 2.33 2.40
CA ALA A 47 0.86 2.60 3.71
C ALA A 47 1.93 2.91 4.77
N TRP A 48 2.99 2.11 4.84
CA TRP A 48 4.10 2.34 5.78
C TRP A 48 4.81 3.67 5.55
N LEU A 49 5.02 4.05 4.28
CA LEU A 49 5.65 5.32 3.93
C LEU A 49 4.78 6.53 4.31
N TYR A 50 3.48 6.50 4.03
CA TYR A 50 2.59 7.59 4.45
C TYR A 50 2.47 7.67 5.98
N LEU A 51 2.46 6.55 6.70
CA LEU A 51 2.48 6.55 8.17
C LEU A 51 3.80 7.01 8.79
N ASN A 52 4.88 7.11 8.01
CA ASN A 52 6.12 7.76 8.45
C ASN A 52 6.10 9.29 8.26
N GLN A 53 5.20 9.81 7.42
CA GLN A 53 5.14 11.23 7.07
C GLN A 53 3.92 11.95 7.67
N PHE A 54 2.85 11.20 7.93
CA PHE A 54 1.55 11.72 8.32
C PHE A 54 0.97 10.92 9.50
N ASP A 55 0.00 11.52 10.20
CA ASP A 55 -0.81 10.82 11.17
C ASP A 55 -1.73 9.77 10.50
N GLU A 56 -2.27 8.85 11.30
CA GLU A 56 -3.05 7.71 10.78
C GLU A 56 -4.20 8.15 9.86
N LYS A 57 -4.92 9.22 10.22
CA LYS A 57 -6.08 9.68 9.44
C LYS A 57 -5.64 10.18 8.06
N VAL A 58 -4.63 11.04 8.01
CA VAL A 58 -4.10 11.58 6.74
C VAL A 58 -3.45 10.48 5.91
N ALA A 59 -2.76 9.52 6.54
CA ALA A 59 -2.19 8.38 5.82
C ALA A 59 -3.29 7.52 5.17
N ILE A 60 -4.41 7.25 5.87
CA ILE A 60 -5.56 6.54 5.30
C ILE A 60 -6.11 7.29 4.08
N GLU A 61 -6.37 8.59 4.21
CA GLU A 61 -6.92 9.42 3.14
C GLU A 61 -6.01 9.41 1.91
N LYS A 62 -4.70 9.61 2.11
CA LYS A 62 -3.71 9.58 1.01
C LYS A 62 -3.59 8.20 0.38
N THR A 63 -3.52 7.12 1.15
CA THR A 63 -3.45 5.75 0.59
C THR A 63 -4.70 5.46 -0.25
N CYS A 64 -5.89 5.78 0.24
CA CYS A 64 -7.13 5.56 -0.50
C CYS A 64 -7.15 6.34 -1.81
N HIS A 65 -6.86 7.64 -1.75
CA HIS A 65 -6.83 8.50 -2.94
C HIS A 65 -5.80 8.03 -3.97
N THR A 66 -4.57 7.75 -3.55
CA THR A 66 -3.49 7.33 -4.45
C THR A 66 -3.82 6.01 -5.14
N ILE A 67 -4.33 5.01 -4.41
CA ILE A 67 -4.67 3.71 -5.00
C ILE A 67 -5.91 3.81 -5.90
N GLN A 68 -6.91 4.60 -5.51
CA GLN A 68 -8.10 4.82 -6.32
C GLN A 68 -7.73 5.47 -7.66
N ASN A 69 -6.94 6.55 -7.65
CA ASN A 69 -6.44 7.17 -8.88
C ASN A 69 -5.59 6.20 -9.71
N PHE A 70 -4.68 5.46 -9.06
CA PHE A 70 -3.84 4.48 -9.73
C PHE A 70 -4.67 3.42 -10.47
N ASN A 71 -5.74 2.95 -9.85
CA ASN A 71 -6.67 1.98 -10.43
C ASN A 71 -7.48 2.55 -11.60
N GLN A 72 -7.85 3.82 -11.53
CA GLN A 72 -8.52 4.49 -12.65
C GLN A 72 -7.59 4.71 -13.85
N LEU A 73 -6.31 4.98 -13.61
CA LEU A 73 -5.33 5.24 -14.67
C LEU A 73 -4.85 3.95 -15.36
N HIS A 74 -4.68 2.87 -14.61
CA HIS A 74 -4.07 1.62 -15.10
C HIS A 74 -5.02 0.43 -15.15
N GLY A 75 -6.27 0.60 -14.70
CA GLY A 75 -7.29 -0.43 -14.65
C GLY A 75 -8.63 0.09 -15.14
N ASP A 76 -9.70 -0.58 -14.71
CA ASP A 76 -11.09 -0.21 -14.97
C ASP A 76 -11.73 0.53 -13.79
N GLY A 77 -10.92 0.90 -12.78
CA GLY A 77 -11.40 1.49 -11.52
C GLY A 77 -12.14 0.50 -10.61
N THR A 78 -12.32 -0.76 -11.01
CA THR A 78 -13.11 -1.73 -10.24
C THR A 78 -12.28 -2.54 -9.25
N LYS A 79 -10.95 -2.51 -9.28
CA LYS A 79 -10.16 -3.32 -8.33
C LYS A 79 -9.96 -2.66 -6.97
N PHE A 80 -10.39 -1.40 -6.81
CA PHE A 80 -10.19 -0.64 -5.58
C PHE A 80 -11.22 -1.09 -4.55
N HIS A 81 -10.79 -1.23 -3.30
CA HIS A 81 -11.66 -1.67 -2.22
C HIS A 81 -11.37 -0.84 -0.96
N LEU A 82 -12.20 0.17 -0.71
CA LEU A 82 -12.00 1.15 0.35
C LEU A 82 -11.75 0.49 1.71
N THR A 83 -12.62 -0.42 2.14
CA THR A 83 -12.47 -1.07 3.45
C THR A 83 -11.16 -1.83 3.62
N LEU A 84 -10.70 -2.56 2.59
CA LEU A 84 -9.44 -3.29 2.66
C LEU A 84 -8.23 -2.35 2.67
N THR A 85 -8.29 -1.24 1.93
CA THR A 85 -7.23 -0.22 1.94
C THR A 85 -7.17 0.50 3.30
N VAL A 86 -8.31 0.83 3.91
CA VAL A 86 -8.31 1.42 5.27
C VAL A 86 -7.79 0.40 6.29
N ALA A 87 -8.23 -0.85 6.20
CA ALA A 87 -7.78 -1.91 7.08
C ALA A 87 -6.27 -2.17 6.94
N SER A 88 -5.70 -2.13 5.73
CA SER A 88 -4.26 -2.31 5.53
C SER A 88 -3.46 -1.23 6.25
N VAL A 89 -3.85 0.04 6.13
CA VAL A 89 -3.17 1.15 6.81
C VAL A 89 -3.26 0.98 8.33
N LYS A 90 -4.43 0.65 8.87
CA LYS A 90 -4.62 0.43 10.32
C LYS A 90 -3.79 -0.75 10.84
N VAL A 91 -3.76 -1.86 10.12
CA VAL A 91 -2.91 -3.01 10.47
C VAL A 91 -1.43 -2.61 10.45
N VAL A 92 -0.97 -1.92 9.41
CA VAL A 92 0.43 -1.46 9.33
C VAL A 92 0.76 -0.53 10.50
N GLN A 93 -0.14 0.39 10.85
CA GLN A 93 0.04 1.30 11.98
C GLN A 93 0.15 0.54 13.32
N HIS A 94 -0.68 -0.47 13.54
CA HIS A 94 -0.62 -1.33 14.73
C HIS A 94 0.74 -2.00 14.89
N PHE A 95 1.25 -2.62 13.82
CA PHE A 95 2.57 -3.27 13.83
C PHE A 95 3.70 -2.24 13.93
N LYS A 96 3.57 -1.09 13.26
CA LYS A 96 4.56 0.00 13.31
C LYS A 96 4.76 0.53 14.72
N LYS A 97 3.69 0.72 15.50
CA LYS A 97 3.76 1.16 16.91
C LYS A 97 4.57 0.20 17.80
N LYS A 98 4.69 -1.07 17.41
CA LYS A 98 5.38 -2.13 18.17
C LYS A 98 6.76 -2.48 17.62
N SER A 99 7.06 -2.04 16.40
CA SER A 99 8.28 -2.34 15.67
C SER A 99 9.38 -1.33 15.97
N LYS A 100 10.64 -1.79 15.92
CA LYS A 100 11.83 -0.93 16.00
C LYS A 100 12.46 -0.66 14.64
N ALA A 101 11.85 -1.18 13.57
CA ALA A 101 12.36 -1.05 12.22
C ALA A 101 12.44 0.41 11.76
N THR A 102 13.57 0.76 11.17
CA THR A 102 13.83 2.08 10.58
C THR A 102 13.63 2.07 9.07
N THR A 103 13.75 0.89 8.46
CA THR A 103 13.52 0.68 7.02
C THR A 103 12.31 -0.20 6.77
N PHE A 104 11.75 -0.10 5.56
CA PHE A 104 10.64 -0.95 5.16
C PHE A 104 11.02 -2.45 5.17
N ILE A 105 12.25 -2.78 4.77
CA ILE A 105 12.76 -4.15 4.75
C ILE A 105 12.84 -4.74 6.16
N GLU A 106 13.39 -3.99 7.11
CA GLU A 106 13.39 -4.39 8.52
C GLU A 106 11.97 -4.61 9.03
N PHE A 107 11.04 -3.73 8.65
CA PHE A 107 9.66 -3.78 9.11
C PHE A 107 8.92 -5.05 8.63
N ILE A 108 9.06 -5.41 7.36
CA ILE A 108 8.45 -6.63 6.81
C ILE A 108 9.15 -7.91 7.31
N ASN A 109 10.47 -7.86 7.57
CA ASN A 109 11.20 -8.98 8.17
C ASN A 109 10.82 -9.23 9.62
N GLU A 110 10.57 -8.16 10.39
CA GLU A 110 10.06 -8.26 11.76
C GLU A 110 8.60 -8.72 11.80
N ASN A 111 7.81 -8.35 10.78
CA ASN A 111 6.36 -8.61 10.72
C ASN A 111 5.95 -9.36 9.44
N PRO A 112 6.48 -10.57 9.18
CA PRO A 112 6.27 -11.29 7.91
C PRO A 112 4.79 -11.64 7.66
N ARG A 113 3.97 -11.68 8.72
CA ARG A 113 2.52 -11.90 8.65
C ARG A 113 1.79 -10.84 7.83
N LEU A 114 2.33 -9.62 7.71
CA LEU A 114 1.76 -8.56 6.88
C LEU A 114 1.72 -8.93 5.39
N ILE A 115 2.66 -9.78 4.94
CA ILE A 115 2.75 -10.24 3.56
C ILE A 115 2.15 -11.64 3.42
N GLN A 116 2.50 -12.56 4.33
CA GLN A 116 2.17 -13.98 4.19
C GLN A 116 0.74 -14.34 4.64
N ALA A 117 0.15 -13.56 5.55
CA ALA A 117 -1.11 -13.91 6.21
C ALA A 117 -2.04 -12.70 6.41
N PHE A 118 -1.97 -11.72 5.51
CA PHE A 118 -2.74 -10.47 5.64
C PHE A 118 -4.25 -10.70 5.75
N GLN A 119 -4.81 -11.58 4.92
CA GLN A 119 -6.23 -11.91 4.98
C GLN A 119 -6.63 -12.45 6.35
N SER A 120 -5.82 -13.33 6.94
CA SER A 120 -6.05 -13.86 8.28
C SER A 120 -5.96 -12.79 9.37
N LEU A 121 -5.12 -11.75 9.18
CA LEU A 121 -5.08 -10.59 10.09
C LEU A 121 -6.37 -9.79 9.99
N VAL A 122 -6.81 -9.46 8.78
CA VAL A 122 -8.05 -8.70 8.55
C VAL A 122 -9.27 -9.46 9.09
N LEU A 123 -9.35 -10.77 8.87
CA LEU A 123 -10.44 -11.61 9.38
C LEU A 123 -10.58 -11.59 10.90
N LYS A 124 -9.49 -11.44 11.65
CA LYS A 124 -9.56 -11.33 13.12
C LYS A 124 -10.30 -10.07 13.59
N HIS A 125 -10.26 -9.00 12.81
CA HIS A 125 -10.92 -7.74 13.14
C HIS A 125 -12.37 -7.70 12.66
N TYR A 126 -12.64 -8.29 11.50
CA TYR A 126 -13.97 -8.24 10.87
C TYR A 126 -14.86 -9.45 11.19
N GLY A 127 -14.31 -10.58 11.64
CA GLY A 127 -15.03 -11.84 11.88
C GLY A 127 -15.54 -12.55 10.62
N SER A 128 -15.61 -11.83 9.51
CA SER A 128 -16.00 -12.29 8.19
C SER A 128 -15.13 -11.58 7.15
N ASN A 129 -15.08 -12.11 5.94
CA ASN A 129 -14.27 -11.53 4.88
C ASN A 129 -14.86 -10.17 4.45
N PRO A 130 -14.15 -9.04 4.56
CA PRO A 130 -14.70 -7.75 4.14
C PRO A 130 -15.10 -7.70 2.66
N LEU A 131 -14.49 -8.56 1.83
CA LEU A 131 -14.85 -8.72 0.42
C LEU A 131 -16.29 -9.21 0.20
N THR A 132 -16.92 -9.83 1.19
CA THR A 132 -18.30 -10.35 1.10
C THR A 132 -19.34 -9.36 1.60
N ILE A 133 -18.91 -8.23 2.15
CA ILE A 133 -19.81 -7.20 2.68
C ILE A 133 -20.23 -6.28 1.52
N GLU A 134 -21.54 -6.20 1.29
CA GLU A 134 -22.10 -5.27 0.31
C GLU A 134 -21.68 -3.83 0.66
N ASN A 135 -21.28 -3.05 -0.35
CA ASN A 135 -20.76 -1.68 -0.22
C ASN A 135 -19.39 -1.49 0.45
N ALA A 136 -18.75 -2.52 1.03
CA ALA A 136 -17.42 -2.36 1.66
C ALA A 136 -16.30 -1.91 0.69
N LYS A 137 -16.58 -2.03 -0.60
CA LYS A 137 -15.75 -1.56 -1.70
C LYS A 137 -15.78 -0.04 -1.86
N THR A 138 -16.93 0.60 -1.62
CA THR A 138 -17.20 2.04 -1.85
C THR A 138 -17.35 2.83 -0.55
N GLU A 139 -17.74 2.17 0.54
CA GLU A 139 -17.92 2.74 1.86
C GLU A 139 -17.02 2.02 2.87
N TYR A 140 -16.46 2.77 3.81
CA TYR A 140 -15.63 2.19 4.87
C TYR A 140 -16.53 1.53 5.91
N VAL A 141 -16.38 0.21 6.05
CA VAL A 141 -17.01 -0.57 7.11
C VAL A 141 -16.00 -0.77 8.24
N ALA A 142 -16.35 -0.32 9.44
CA ALA A 142 -15.52 -0.51 10.63
C ALA A 142 -15.48 -2.00 11.05
N PRO A 143 -14.39 -2.48 11.67
CA PRO A 143 -14.30 -3.85 12.14
C PRO A 143 -15.37 -4.14 13.22
N GLY A 144 -16.09 -5.24 13.06
CA GLY A 144 -17.18 -5.62 13.96
C GLY A 144 -16.75 -6.38 15.22
N LEU A 145 -15.55 -6.96 15.24
CA LEU A 145 -15.07 -7.79 16.37
C LEU A 145 -14.04 -7.08 17.24
N LEU A 146 -12.97 -6.58 16.64
CA LEU A 146 -11.84 -6.00 17.37
C LEU A 146 -11.37 -4.70 16.72
N PRO A 147 -11.19 -3.62 17.49
CA PRO A 147 -10.51 -2.43 16.98
C PRO A 147 -9.07 -2.78 16.59
N PHE A 148 -8.45 -1.94 15.77
CA PHE A 148 -7.08 -2.11 15.29
C PHE A 148 -6.01 -1.61 16.30
N ASP A 149 -6.36 -1.48 17.58
CA ASP A 149 -5.50 -0.93 18.64
C ASP A 149 -4.42 -1.90 19.14
#